data_AF-A0A523GM13-F1
#
_entry.id   AF-A0A523GM13-F1
#
_cell.length_a   1.000
_cell.length_b   1.000
_cell.length_c   1.000
_cell.angle_alpha   90.00
_cell.angle_beta   90.00
_cell.angle_gamma   90.00
#
_symmetry.space_group_name_H-M   'P 1'
#
loop_
_entity.id
_entity.type
_entity.pdbx_description
1 polymer ?
#
loop_
_entity_poly.entity_id
_entity_poly.type
_entity_poly.pdbx_seq_one_letter_code
_entity_poly.pdbx_strand_id
1 'polypeptide(L)'
;MKNLLLIFALASFQFVIAQTPCVGGFAGSFPCDGYDLQATFTLGELNAGSGNDSWGWTDPSDGKEYALIGLDNGTAFIDISNPTSPVYLGKLPTHTSNSSWRDIKTYANYAFIVSEAGGHGMQVFDLTRLRNVTNPPVTFTEDAHYNGIGGVHNIVINESTGYAYSVGGGGYNGGPHFINIQDPLNPVGEGGYSGDGYTHDAQVVTYNGPDTDYIGQEIFIGSNTDEVVIVDITDKS
;
A
#
# COMPACT_ATOMS: atom_id res chain seq x y z
N MET A 1 11.67 -55.44 -35.03
CA MET A 1 11.17 -54.04 -35.11
C MET A 1 10.71 -53.59 -33.73
N LYS A 2 11.56 -52.91 -32.97
CA LYS A 2 11.18 -52.13 -31.79
C LYS A 2 12.16 -50.95 -31.71
N ASN A 3 11.75 -49.79 -32.21
CA ASN A 3 12.51 -48.56 -32.09
C ASN A 3 12.21 -47.95 -30.73
N LEU A 4 13.23 -47.86 -29.87
CA LEU A 4 13.16 -47.21 -28.58
C LEU A 4 13.53 -45.73 -28.79
N LEU A 5 12.52 -44.85 -28.78
CA LEU A 5 12.73 -43.39 -28.76
C LEU A 5 13.09 -42.98 -27.32
N LEU A 6 14.35 -42.60 -27.10
CA LEU A 6 14.75 -41.85 -25.90
C LEU A 6 14.33 -40.39 -26.06
N ILE A 7 13.41 -39.93 -25.22
CA ILE A 7 13.09 -38.51 -25.05
C ILE A 7 14.10 -37.95 -24.03
N PHE A 8 15.04 -37.13 -24.50
CA PHE A 8 15.87 -36.31 -23.63
C PHE A 8 15.06 -35.09 -23.16
N ALA A 9 14.62 -35.09 -21.91
CA ALA A 9 14.14 -33.89 -21.26
C ALA A 9 15.35 -33.02 -20.88
N LEU A 10 15.63 -31.98 -21.67
CA LEU A 10 16.55 -30.92 -21.26
C LEU A 10 15.85 -30.11 -20.16
N ALA A 11 16.21 -30.35 -18.90
CA ALA A 11 15.89 -29.43 -17.82
C ALA A 11 16.78 -28.19 -18.01
N SER A 12 16.21 -27.13 -18.59
CA SER A 12 16.84 -25.81 -18.63
C SER A 12 16.86 -25.24 -17.22
N PHE A 13 17.95 -25.46 -16.49
CA PHE A 13 18.25 -24.68 -15.30
C PHE A 13 18.56 -23.25 -15.73
N GLN A 14 17.59 -22.35 -15.59
CA GLN A 14 17.86 -20.92 -15.68
C GLN A 14 18.61 -20.53 -14.41
N PHE A 15 19.91 -20.27 -14.54
CA PHE A 15 20.65 -19.58 -13.50
C PHE A 15 20.16 -18.12 -13.50
N VAL A 16 19.30 -17.78 -12.54
CA VAL A 16 19.01 -16.39 -12.23
C VAL A 16 20.25 -15.85 -11.53
N ILE A 17 21.05 -15.05 -12.24
CA ILE A 17 22.14 -14.29 -11.63
C ILE A 17 21.46 -13.16 -10.84
N ALA A 18 21.61 -13.17 -9.51
CA ALA A 18 21.14 -12.08 -8.66
C ALA A 18 21.77 -10.77 -9.14
N GLN A 19 20.95 -9.74 -9.35
CA GLN A 19 21.38 -8.57 -10.13
C GLN A 19 22.41 -7.69 -9.44
N THR A 20 22.57 -7.78 -8.11
CA THR A 20 23.74 -7.29 -7.39
C THR A 20 23.84 -8.05 -6.05
N PRO A 21 24.63 -9.14 -5.98
CA PRO A 21 24.74 -9.94 -4.76
C PRO A 21 25.39 -9.18 -3.61
N CYS A 22 24.99 -9.51 -2.38
CA CYS A 22 25.61 -9.01 -1.17
C CYS A 22 26.96 -9.68 -0.92
N VAL A 23 28.05 -9.03 -1.33
CA VAL A 23 29.41 -9.55 -1.17
C VAL A 23 30.24 -8.60 -0.33
N GLY A 24 30.76 -9.09 0.81
CA GLY A 24 31.55 -8.27 1.73
C GLY A 24 30.74 -7.17 2.43
N GLY A 25 29.43 -7.38 2.62
CA GLY A 25 28.52 -6.41 3.26
C GLY A 25 27.98 -5.32 2.33
N PHE A 26 28.20 -5.46 1.02
CA PHE A 26 27.71 -4.52 0.02
C PHE A 26 27.07 -5.21 -1.17
N ALA A 27 25.93 -4.66 -1.61
CA ALA A 27 25.30 -4.93 -2.89
C ALA A 27 25.51 -3.68 -3.75
N GLY A 28 26.59 -3.69 -4.53
CA GLY A 28 27.02 -2.50 -5.27
C GLY A 28 27.52 -1.42 -4.31
N SER A 29 26.89 -0.25 -4.31
CA SER A 29 27.19 0.83 -3.37
C SER A 29 26.36 0.79 -2.09
N PHE A 30 25.39 -0.12 -1.99
CA PHE A 30 24.43 -0.16 -0.89
C PHE A 30 24.88 -1.16 0.18
N PRO A 31 24.92 -0.78 1.47
CA PRO A 31 25.11 -1.73 2.57
C PRO A 31 24.02 -2.81 2.54
N CYS A 32 24.41 -4.05 2.81
CA CYS A 32 23.50 -5.19 2.86
C CYS A 32 23.92 -6.18 3.96
N ASP A 33 22.94 -6.90 4.50
CA ASP A 33 23.14 -7.98 5.48
C ASP A 33 22.22 -9.16 5.17
N GLY A 34 22.70 -10.11 4.37
CA GLY A 34 21.95 -11.32 4.03
C GLY A 34 20.84 -11.14 3.00
N TYR A 35 20.78 -10.00 2.30
CA TYR A 35 19.85 -9.75 1.19
C TYR A 35 20.56 -9.15 -0.03
N ASP A 36 20.16 -9.58 -1.22
CA ASP A 36 20.69 -9.10 -2.49
C ASP A 36 19.85 -7.96 -3.04
N LEU A 37 20.49 -7.01 -3.73
CA LEU A 37 19.77 -5.99 -4.49
C LEU A 37 19.39 -6.56 -5.86
N GLN A 38 18.08 -6.59 -6.15
CA GLN A 38 17.57 -7.15 -7.41
C GLN A 38 17.35 -6.09 -8.48
N ALA A 39 16.91 -4.87 -8.12
CA ALA A 39 16.67 -3.78 -9.05
C ALA A 39 16.53 -2.45 -8.29
N THR A 40 16.66 -1.33 -9.00
CA THR A 40 16.46 0.02 -8.43
C THR A 40 15.74 0.92 -9.41
N PHE A 41 14.86 1.79 -8.88
CA PHE A 41 14.40 2.99 -9.57
C PHE A 41 14.85 4.21 -8.80
N THR A 42 15.41 5.19 -9.50
CA THR A 42 15.67 6.53 -8.99
C THR A 42 14.39 7.36 -9.04
N LEU A 43 14.30 8.39 -8.20
CA LEU A 43 13.19 9.35 -8.24
C LEU A 43 13.06 10.05 -9.60
N GLY A 44 14.18 10.25 -10.30
CA GLY A 44 14.19 10.80 -11.66
C GLY A 44 13.53 9.87 -12.69
N GLU A 45 13.78 8.57 -12.62
CA GLU A 45 13.11 7.57 -13.46
C GLU A 45 11.60 7.50 -13.18
N LEU A 46 11.20 7.74 -11.92
CA LEU A 46 9.80 7.83 -11.52
C LEU A 46 9.20 9.21 -11.75
N ASN A 47 9.93 10.19 -12.29
CA ASN A 47 9.51 11.58 -12.47
C ASN A 47 8.91 12.18 -11.17
N ALA A 48 9.68 12.14 -10.07
CA ALA A 48 9.30 12.64 -8.75
C ALA A 48 10.48 13.34 -8.06
N GLY A 49 10.18 14.21 -7.09
CA GLY A 49 11.19 14.93 -6.30
C GLY A 49 11.54 14.22 -4.99
N SER A 50 10.60 13.48 -4.41
CA SER A 50 10.79 12.65 -3.22
C SER A 50 9.76 11.52 -3.16
N GLY A 51 9.98 10.56 -2.28
CA GLY A 51 9.04 9.49 -1.96
C GLY A 51 9.14 9.11 -0.49
N ASN A 52 8.05 8.61 0.08
CA ASN A 52 7.92 8.47 1.53
C ASN A 52 7.19 7.20 2.00
N ASP A 53 6.55 6.47 1.09
CA ASP A 53 5.77 5.29 1.45
C ASP A 53 5.95 4.17 0.42
N SER A 54 5.78 2.94 0.86
CA SER A 54 5.90 1.72 0.07
C SER A 54 4.90 0.69 0.57
N TRP A 55 3.93 0.36 -0.29
CA TRP A 55 2.95 -0.70 -0.03
C TRP A 55 2.98 -1.74 -1.17
N GLY A 56 2.29 -2.86 -0.95
CA GLY A 56 2.25 -3.97 -1.90
C GLY A 56 0.83 -4.43 -2.21
N TRP A 57 0.63 -4.96 -3.40
CA TRP A 57 -0.55 -5.72 -3.75
C TRP A 57 -0.16 -6.99 -4.48
N THR A 58 -0.66 -8.13 -4.01
CA THR A 58 -0.58 -9.40 -4.73
C THR A 58 -1.91 -9.63 -5.41
N ASP A 59 -1.89 -9.74 -6.73
CA ASP A 59 -3.06 -10.02 -7.52
C ASP A 59 -3.62 -11.41 -7.17
N PRO A 60 -4.84 -11.51 -6.64
CA PRO A 60 -5.40 -12.81 -6.22
C PRO A 60 -5.71 -13.73 -7.40
N SER A 61 -5.71 -13.24 -8.64
CA SER A 61 -6.05 -14.02 -9.84
C SER A 61 -4.88 -14.78 -10.45
N ASP A 62 -3.66 -14.24 -10.35
CA ASP A 62 -2.46 -14.82 -10.97
C ASP A 62 -1.21 -14.79 -10.07
N GLY A 63 -1.30 -14.22 -8.86
CA GLY A 63 -0.21 -14.15 -7.89
C GLY A 63 0.87 -13.12 -8.23
N LYS A 64 0.65 -12.27 -9.25
CA LYS A 64 1.59 -11.20 -9.56
C LYS A 64 1.67 -10.19 -8.44
N GLU A 65 2.88 -9.75 -8.14
CA GLU A 65 3.13 -8.78 -7.08
C GLU A 65 3.43 -7.40 -7.68
N TYR A 66 2.88 -6.38 -7.04
CA TYR A 66 3.01 -4.99 -7.45
C TYR A 66 3.47 -4.15 -6.27
N ALA A 67 4.47 -3.30 -6.50
CA ALA A 67 4.86 -2.27 -5.55
C ALA A 67 4.09 -0.98 -5.84
N LEU A 68 3.52 -0.39 -4.79
CA LEU A 68 2.80 0.87 -4.80
C LEU A 68 3.65 1.87 -4.02
N ILE A 69 4.23 2.84 -4.72
CA ILE A 69 5.24 3.73 -4.15
C ILE A 69 4.65 5.13 -4.00
N GLY A 70 4.61 5.64 -2.77
CA GLY A 70 4.20 6.99 -2.45
C GLY A 70 5.26 8.00 -2.85
N LEU A 71 4.91 8.90 -3.75
CA LEU A 71 5.76 9.97 -4.27
C LEU A 71 5.17 11.34 -3.94
N ASP A 72 6.02 12.37 -3.99
CA ASP A 72 5.61 13.75 -3.71
C ASP A 72 4.46 14.24 -4.60
N ASN A 73 4.37 13.71 -5.81
CA ASN A 73 3.41 14.11 -6.83
C ASN A 73 2.39 13.03 -7.22
N GLY A 74 2.29 11.92 -6.47
CA GLY A 74 1.32 10.86 -6.72
C GLY A 74 1.77 9.49 -6.24
N THR A 75 1.16 8.43 -6.77
CA THR A 75 1.51 7.03 -6.47
C THR A 75 2.00 6.32 -7.73
N ALA A 76 3.20 5.77 -7.70
CA ALA A 76 3.73 4.94 -8.77
C ALA A 76 3.34 3.46 -8.58
N PHE A 77 3.08 2.78 -9.69
CA PHE A 77 2.77 1.35 -9.73
C PHE A 77 3.86 0.62 -10.51
N ILE A 78 4.43 -0.41 -9.91
CA ILE A 78 5.55 -1.17 -10.47
C ILE A 78 5.19 -2.66 -10.41
N ASP A 79 5.18 -3.34 -11.55
CA ASP A 79 5.10 -4.80 -11.60
C ASP A 79 6.44 -5.38 -11.15
N ILE A 80 6.45 -6.13 -10.06
CA ILE A 80 7.65 -6.77 -9.49
C ILE A 80 7.64 -8.29 -9.66
N SER A 81 6.75 -8.84 -10.50
CA SER A 81 6.63 -10.28 -10.76
C SER A 81 7.92 -10.93 -11.26
N ASN A 82 8.77 -10.14 -11.95
CA ASN A 82 10.17 -10.48 -12.16
C ASN A 82 11.04 -9.53 -11.33
N PRO A 83 11.58 -9.96 -10.17
CA PRO A 83 12.30 -9.07 -9.27
C PRO A 83 13.60 -8.51 -9.87
N THR A 84 14.18 -9.20 -10.86
CA THR A 84 15.38 -8.75 -11.59
C THR A 84 15.06 -7.82 -12.76
N SER A 85 13.79 -7.67 -13.14
CA SER A 85 13.39 -6.80 -14.24
C SER A 85 12.01 -6.23 -13.96
N PRO A 86 11.85 -5.47 -12.86
CA PRO A 86 10.57 -4.86 -12.55
C PRO A 86 10.19 -3.83 -13.62
N VAL A 87 8.89 -3.63 -13.82
CA VAL A 87 8.36 -2.74 -14.87
C VAL A 87 7.60 -1.61 -14.20
N TYR A 88 8.07 -0.37 -14.38
CA TYR A 88 7.33 0.82 -13.96
C TYR A 88 6.11 1.01 -14.88
N LEU A 89 4.93 0.63 -14.40
CA LEU A 89 3.69 0.61 -15.18
C LEU A 89 3.13 2.01 -15.42
N GLY A 90 3.32 2.90 -14.45
CA GLY A 90 2.75 4.24 -14.50
C GLY A 90 2.49 4.84 -13.13
N LYS A 91 1.81 5.99 -13.13
CA LYS A 91 1.56 6.79 -11.93
C LYS A 91 0.14 7.32 -11.91
N LEU A 92 -0.49 7.28 -10.74
CA LEU A 92 -1.67 8.09 -10.41
C LEU A 92 -1.19 9.44 -9.85
N PRO A 93 -1.40 10.56 -10.56
CA PRO A 93 -1.05 11.88 -10.02
C PRO A 93 -1.84 12.23 -8.75
N THR A 94 -1.22 13.02 -7.88
CA THR A 94 -1.86 13.60 -6.69
C THR A 94 -3.18 14.30 -7.04
N HIS A 95 -4.19 14.17 -6.18
CA HIS A 95 -5.51 14.77 -6.42
C HIS A 95 -5.47 16.31 -6.45
N THR A 96 -4.65 16.92 -5.59
CA THR A 96 -4.56 18.39 -5.45
C THR A 96 -3.17 18.91 -5.82
N SER A 97 -2.29 19.04 -4.84
CA SER A 97 -0.93 19.54 -5.00
C SER A 97 0.09 18.51 -4.53
N ASN A 98 1.35 18.77 -4.84
CA ASN A 98 2.43 17.93 -4.36
C ASN A 98 2.56 18.06 -2.83
N SER A 99 2.89 16.96 -2.18
CA SER A 99 3.23 16.86 -0.76
C SER A 99 4.15 15.67 -0.59
N SER A 100 5.21 15.83 0.21
CA SER A 100 6.14 14.75 0.54
C SER A 100 5.52 13.64 1.39
N TRP A 101 4.28 13.81 1.87
CA TRP A 101 3.63 12.89 2.78
C TRP A 101 2.40 12.27 2.12
N ARG A 102 2.49 10.96 1.89
CA ARG A 102 1.47 10.12 1.28
C ARG A 102 1.44 8.78 2.00
N ASP A 103 0.27 8.18 2.10
CA ASP A 103 0.16 6.83 2.65
C ASP A 103 -0.83 6.01 1.82
N ILE A 104 -0.52 4.73 1.66
CA ILE A 104 -1.22 3.81 0.77
C ILE A 104 -1.54 2.54 1.55
N LYS A 105 -2.80 2.09 1.46
CA LYS A 105 -3.21 0.75 1.89
C LYS A 105 -4.12 0.13 0.85
N THR A 106 -4.31 -1.18 0.95
CA THR A 106 -5.12 -1.96 0.01
C THR A 106 -6.27 -2.66 0.72
N TYR A 107 -7.41 -2.75 0.03
CA TYR A 107 -8.52 -3.62 0.42
C TYR A 107 -9.13 -4.24 -0.83
N ALA A 108 -9.26 -5.57 -0.84
CA ALA A 108 -9.59 -6.34 -2.02
C ALA A 108 -8.65 -6.00 -3.21
N ASN A 109 -9.19 -5.49 -4.33
CA ASN A 109 -8.40 -5.08 -5.49
C ASN A 109 -8.24 -3.56 -5.60
N TYR A 110 -8.40 -2.80 -4.51
CA TYR A 110 -8.34 -1.35 -4.55
C TYR A 110 -7.24 -0.82 -3.65
N ALA A 111 -6.55 0.22 -4.13
CA ALA A 111 -5.66 1.03 -3.33
C ALA A 111 -6.40 2.28 -2.83
N PHE A 112 -6.21 2.60 -1.56
CA PHE A 112 -6.73 3.78 -0.87
C PHE A 112 -5.56 4.66 -0.51
N ILE A 113 -5.53 5.87 -1.07
CA ILE A 113 -4.35 6.71 -1.12
C ILE A 113 -4.68 8.06 -0.50
N VAL A 114 -3.98 8.41 0.57
CA VAL A 114 -4.14 9.68 1.28
C VAL A 114 -2.86 10.50 1.23
N SER A 115 -2.96 11.79 1.56
CA SER A 115 -1.81 12.70 1.64
C SER A 115 -2.10 13.85 2.59
N GLU A 116 -1.06 14.44 3.16
CA GLU A 116 -1.17 15.71 3.91
C GLU A 116 -1.43 16.92 3.00
N ALA A 117 -1.42 16.74 1.67
CA ALA A 117 -1.78 17.81 0.76
C ALA A 117 -3.18 18.38 1.09
N GLY A 118 -3.30 19.71 1.13
CA GLY A 118 -4.55 20.38 1.45
C GLY A 118 -5.68 19.95 0.50
N GLY A 119 -6.80 19.50 1.08
CA GLY A 119 -7.97 19.05 0.33
C GLY A 119 -7.76 17.78 -0.50
N HIS A 120 -6.71 16.99 -0.23
CA HIS A 120 -6.38 15.79 -1.00
C HIS A 120 -7.50 14.75 -0.94
N GLY A 121 -8.13 14.56 0.22
CA GLY A 121 -9.08 13.46 0.42
C GLY A 121 -8.40 12.10 0.34
N MET A 122 -9.19 11.08 0.03
CA MET A 122 -8.72 9.73 -0.25
C MET A 122 -9.03 9.37 -1.70
N GLN A 123 -7.99 9.14 -2.51
CA GLN A 123 -8.14 8.60 -3.85
C GLN A 123 -8.33 7.08 -3.75
N VAL A 124 -9.19 6.53 -4.60
CA VAL A 124 -9.37 5.08 -4.76
C VAL A 124 -8.97 4.68 -6.16
N PHE A 125 -8.15 3.64 -6.27
CA PHE A 125 -7.66 3.13 -7.56
C PHE A 125 -7.88 1.62 -7.68
N ASP A 126 -8.50 1.18 -8.78
CA ASP A 126 -8.68 -0.23 -9.12
C ASP A 126 -7.36 -0.83 -9.62
N LEU A 127 -6.74 -1.66 -8.77
CA LEU A 127 -5.45 -2.30 -9.04
C LEU A 127 -5.53 -3.32 -10.18
N THR A 128 -6.72 -3.82 -10.51
CA THR A 128 -6.86 -4.73 -11.66
C THR A 128 -6.56 -4.05 -13.00
N ARG A 129 -6.59 -2.72 -13.05
CA ARG A 129 -6.17 -1.93 -14.23
C ARG A 129 -4.70 -2.11 -14.56
N LEU A 130 -3.87 -2.53 -13.59
CA LEU A 130 -2.44 -2.81 -13.80
C LEU A 130 -2.19 -4.06 -14.66
N ARG A 131 -3.15 -4.99 -14.73
CA ARG A 131 -3.03 -6.26 -15.49
C ARG A 131 -2.80 -6.08 -16.99
N ASN A 132 -3.35 -5.00 -17.56
CA ASN A 132 -3.48 -4.82 -19.01
C ASN A 132 -2.70 -3.62 -19.55
N VAL A 133 -1.64 -3.18 -18.85
CA VAL A 133 -0.81 -2.07 -19.30
C VAL A 133 0.14 -2.54 -20.41
N THR A 134 -0.17 -2.18 -21.66
CA THR A 134 0.64 -2.59 -22.83
C THR A 134 1.74 -1.60 -23.21
N ASN A 135 1.59 -0.32 -22.85
CA ASN A 135 2.54 0.75 -23.21
C ASN A 135 2.90 1.59 -21.97
N PRO A 136 3.69 1.03 -21.04
CA PRO A 136 4.15 1.77 -19.86
C PRO A 136 5.19 2.86 -20.22
N PRO A 137 5.31 3.94 -19.41
CA PRO A 137 4.48 4.26 -18.26
C PRO A 137 3.17 4.96 -18.66
N VAL A 138 2.09 4.66 -17.93
CA VAL A 138 0.76 5.27 -18.10
C VAL A 138 0.52 6.35 -17.03
N THR A 139 -0.11 7.47 -17.40
CA THR A 139 -0.71 8.37 -16.42
C THR A 139 -2.13 7.91 -16.11
N PHE A 140 -2.35 7.40 -14.91
CA PHE A 140 -3.64 6.92 -14.44
C PHE A 140 -4.52 8.06 -13.90
N THR A 141 -5.79 7.74 -13.69
CA THR A 141 -6.79 8.57 -13.00
C THR A 141 -7.39 7.75 -11.86
N GLU A 142 -7.80 8.40 -10.79
CA GLU A 142 -8.56 7.75 -9.70
C GLU A 142 -9.90 7.20 -10.23
N ASP A 143 -10.36 6.09 -9.66
CA ASP A 143 -11.64 5.45 -9.98
C ASP A 143 -12.77 5.96 -9.07
N ALA A 144 -12.42 6.40 -7.85
CA ALA A 144 -13.29 7.16 -6.96
C ALA A 144 -12.48 8.12 -6.09
N HIS A 145 -13.17 9.07 -5.47
CA HIS A 145 -12.60 10.04 -4.55
C HIS A 145 -13.52 10.23 -3.35
N TYR A 146 -12.97 10.11 -2.16
CA TYR A 146 -13.67 10.41 -0.91
C TYR A 146 -13.16 11.73 -0.34
N ASN A 147 -14.04 12.72 -0.29
CA ASN A 147 -13.75 14.10 0.13
C ASN A 147 -14.22 14.42 1.57
N GLY A 148 -14.64 13.40 2.34
CA GLY A 148 -15.02 13.58 3.75
C GLY A 148 -13.85 13.83 4.70
N ILE A 149 -12.61 13.75 4.18
CA ILE A 149 -11.37 14.13 4.85
C ILE A 149 -10.61 15.16 4.01
N GLY A 150 -9.79 15.98 4.67
CA GLY A 150 -8.93 16.96 4.03
C GLY A 150 -7.57 16.38 3.66
N GLY A 151 -6.51 16.99 4.20
CA GLY A 151 -5.20 16.34 4.27
C GLY A 151 -5.10 15.53 5.56
N VAL A 152 -4.56 14.32 5.48
CA VAL A 152 -4.38 13.40 6.60
C VAL A 152 -2.99 12.77 6.52
N HIS A 153 -2.44 12.36 7.67
CA HIS A 153 -1.07 11.85 7.73
C HIS A 153 -0.97 10.41 7.22
N ASN A 154 -1.93 9.56 7.60
CA ASN A 154 -1.85 8.12 7.41
C ASN A 154 -3.25 7.51 7.26
N ILE A 155 -3.34 6.33 6.65
CA ILE A 155 -4.56 5.53 6.55
C ILE A 155 -4.28 4.09 6.98
N VAL A 156 -5.18 3.53 7.79
CA VAL A 156 -5.13 2.13 8.23
C VAL A 156 -6.36 1.42 7.71
N ILE A 157 -6.24 0.15 7.31
CA ILE A 157 -7.37 -0.66 6.84
C ILE A 157 -7.49 -1.90 7.71
N ASN A 158 -8.68 -2.17 8.23
CA ASN A 158 -9.03 -3.51 8.71
C ASN A 158 -9.73 -4.25 7.56
N GLU A 159 -8.97 -5.12 6.90
CA GLU A 159 -9.46 -5.89 5.76
C GLU A 159 -10.57 -6.88 6.13
N SER A 160 -10.67 -7.29 7.38
CA SER A 160 -11.71 -8.24 7.80
C SER A 160 -13.10 -7.61 7.91
N THR A 161 -13.16 -6.30 8.16
CA THR A 161 -14.40 -5.53 8.35
C THR A 161 -14.70 -4.64 7.14
N GLY A 162 -13.71 -4.35 6.31
CA GLY A 162 -13.85 -3.44 5.17
C GLY A 162 -13.97 -1.98 5.61
N TYR A 163 -13.19 -1.59 6.62
CA TYR A 163 -13.09 -0.20 7.08
C TYR A 163 -11.68 0.35 6.88
N ALA A 164 -11.64 1.61 6.49
CA ALA A 164 -10.48 2.48 6.53
C ALA A 164 -10.56 3.46 7.70
N TYR A 165 -9.40 3.84 8.22
CA TYR A 165 -9.21 4.72 9.35
C TYR A 165 -8.15 5.75 9.00
N SER A 166 -8.56 6.95 8.59
CA SER A 166 -7.59 8.02 8.36
C SER A 166 -7.23 8.69 9.68
N VAL A 167 -5.95 8.96 9.92
CA VAL A 167 -5.45 9.58 11.16
C VAL A 167 -4.55 10.79 10.86
N GLY A 168 -4.30 11.59 11.90
CA GLY A 168 -3.38 12.73 11.81
C GLY A 168 -3.88 13.86 10.92
N GLY A 169 -5.21 13.96 10.73
CA GLY A 169 -5.87 15.01 9.98
C GLY A 169 -6.55 16.06 10.84
N GLY A 170 -7.31 16.96 10.22
CA GLY A 170 -8.11 17.96 10.95
C GLY A 170 -9.41 17.42 11.56
N GLY A 171 -9.91 16.27 11.10
CA GLY A 171 -11.08 15.61 11.65
C GLY A 171 -10.79 14.97 13.01
N TYR A 172 -11.81 14.87 13.87
CA TYR A 172 -11.74 14.14 15.15
C TYR A 172 -10.51 14.48 16.01
N ASN A 173 -10.08 15.74 16.07
CA ASN A 173 -8.91 16.20 16.83
C ASN A 173 -7.58 15.51 16.44
N GLY A 174 -7.48 14.99 15.21
CA GLY A 174 -6.32 14.23 14.74
C GLY A 174 -6.40 12.72 15.01
N GLY A 175 -7.46 12.26 15.68
CA GLY A 175 -7.77 10.85 15.85
C GLY A 175 -8.39 10.22 14.59
N PRO A 176 -8.79 8.95 14.66
CA PRO A 176 -9.27 8.21 13.49
C PRO A 176 -10.64 8.67 13.01
N HIS A 177 -10.76 8.94 11.72
CA HIS A 177 -12.03 9.02 10.98
C HIS A 177 -12.39 7.61 10.47
N PHE A 178 -13.61 7.15 10.75
CA PHE A 178 -14.09 5.81 10.36
C PHE A 178 -14.75 5.87 8.98
N ILE A 179 -14.20 5.13 8.03
CA ILE A 179 -14.65 5.15 6.63
C ILE A 179 -15.00 3.72 6.22
N ASN A 180 -16.27 3.45 5.94
CA ASN A 180 -16.71 2.20 5.36
C ASN A 180 -16.28 2.14 3.89
N ILE A 181 -15.55 1.09 3.52
CA ILE A 181 -15.00 0.86 2.18
C ILE A 181 -15.46 -0.49 1.60
N GLN A 182 -16.52 -1.10 2.14
CA GLN A 182 -17.08 -2.35 1.64
C GLN A 182 -17.56 -2.25 0.19
N ASP A 183 -18.00 -1.05 -0.22
CA ASP A 183 -18.08 -0.65 -1.63
C ASP A 183 -16.93 0.34 -1.91
N PRO A 184 -15.78 -0.13 -2.44
CA PRO A 184 -14.59 0.69 -2.61
C PRO A 184 -14.80 1.94 -3.47
N LEU A 185 -15.75 1.90 -4.41
CA LEU A 185 -16.04 3.03 -5.29
C LEU A 185 -17.03 4.03 -4.68
N ASN A 186 -17.65 3.70 -3.54
CA ASN A 186 -18.55 4.57 -2.80
C ASN A 186 -18.21 4.58 -1.29
N PRO A 187 -17.02 5.06 -0.87
CA PRO A 187 -16.68 5.12 0.55
C PRO A 187 -17.62 6.03 1.33
N VAL A 188 -17.97 5.63 2.56
CA VAL A 188 -18.91 6.36 3.44
C VAL A 188 -18.23 6.66 4.77
N GLY A 189 -18.23 7.94 5.18
CA GLY A 189 -17.81 8.31 6.54
C GLY A 189 -18.89 7.93 7.54
N GLU A 190 -18.51 7.20 8.59
CA GLU A 190 -19.45 6.68 9.60
C GLU A 190 -19.19 7.22 11.00
N GLY A 191 -18.20 8.09 11.18
CA GLY A 191 -17.88 8.63 12.49
C GLY A 191 -16.38 8.74 12.69
N GLY A 192 -15.98 8.75 13.95
CA GLY A 192 -14.57 8.79 14.33
C GLY A 192 -14.39 9.01 15.81
N TYR A 193 -13.15 8.89 16.25
CA TYR A 193 -12.79 8.99 17.66
C TYR A 193 -11.87 10.17 17.91
N SER A 194 -12.19 11.00 18.91
CA SER A 194 -11.52 12.26 19.20
C SER A 194 -11.04 12.41 20.65
N GLY A 195 -11.16 11.35 21.45
CA GLY A 195 -10.93 11.37 22.90
C GLY A 195 -9.47 11.55 23.29
N ASP A 196 -8.54 11.00 22.51
CA ASP A 196 -7.11 10.94 22.87
C ASP A 196 -6.21 11.75 21.92
N GLY A 197 -6.78 12.73 21.20
CA GLY A 197 -5.98 13.69 20.42
C GLY A 197 -5.35 13.13 19.14
N TYR A 198 -4.15 13.63 18.81
CA TYR A 198 -3.50 13.41 17.51
C TYR A 198 -2.87 12.02 17.41
N THR A 199 -3.32 11.22 16.45
CA THR A 199 -2.70 9.95 16.09
C THR A 199 -1.80 10.11 14.88
N HIS A 200 -0.54 9.68 15.02
CA HIS A 200 0.45 9.72 13.94
C HIS A 200 0.38 8.46 13.07
N ASP A 201 0.29 7.29 13.70
CA ASP A 201 0.18 5.99 13.02
C ASP A 201 -0.74 5.08 13.84
N ALA A 202 -1.29 4.05 13.24
CA ALA A 202 -2.16 3.13 13.97
C ALA A 202 -2.18 1.73 13.38
N GLN A 203 -2.67 0.79 14.19
CA GLN A 203 -3.10 -0.51 13.74
C GLN A 203 -4.55 -0.72 14.17
N VAL A 204 -5.37 -1.27 13.26
CA VAL A 204 -6.74 -1.66 13.58
C VAL A 204 -6.91 -3.14 13.29
N VAL A 205 -7.35 -3.89 14.30
CA VAL A 205 -7.49 -5.34 14.21
C VAL A 205 -8.79 -5.82 14.82
N THR A 206 -9.35 -6.86 14.23
CA THR A 206 -10.41 -7.65 14.87
C THR A 206 -9.75 -8.60 15.87
N TYR A 207 -10.02 -8.39 17.16
CA TYR A 207 -9.41 -9.17 18.23
C TYR A 207 -9.83 -10.64 18.15
N ASN A 208 -8.84 -11.53 18.14
CA ASN A 208 -9.02 -12.98 18.14
C ASN A 208 -7.97 -13.63 19.06
N GLY A 209 -7.90 -13.13 20.29
CA GLY A 209 -6.93 -13.55 21.30
C GLY A 209 -7.52 -14.45 22.40
N PRO A 210 -6.76 -14.69 23.49
CA PRO A 210 -7.15 -15.60 24.57
C PRO A 210 -8.30 -15.10 25.44
N ASP A 211 -8.58 -13.79 25.45
CA ASP A 211 -9.63 -13.19 26.29
C ASP A 211 -10.98 -13.26 25.55
N THR A 212 -11.73 -14.32 25.82
CA THR A 212 -12.93 -14.68 25.04
C THR A 212 -14.04 -13.62 25.03
N ASP A 213 -14.07 -12.75 26.04
CA ASP A 213 -15.06 -11.69 26.17
C ASP A 213 -14.90 -10.58 25.11
N TYR A 214 -13.72 -10.48 24.49
CA TYR A 214 -13.37 -9.44 23.51
C TYR A 214 -13.24 -9.99 22.08
N ILE A 215 -13.43 -11.30 21.86
CA ILE A 215 -13.36 -11.89 20.52
C ILE A 215 -14.36 -11.21 19.58
N GLY A 216 -13.88 -10.79 18.42
CA GLY A 216 -14.66 -10.11 17.40
C GLY A 216 -14.78 -8.60 17.59
N GLN A 217 -14.29 -8.04 18.71
CA GLN A 217 -14.19 -6.60 18.86
C GLN A 217 -13.12 -6.03 17.93
N GLU A 218 -13.39 -4.84 17.39
CA GLU A 218 -12.42 -4.13 16.57
C GLU A 218 -11.66 -3.14 17.43
N ILE A 219 -10.35 -3.36 17.54
CA ILE A 219 -9.46 -2.63 18.43
C ILE A 219 -8.60 -1.70 17.60
N PHE A 220 -8.68 -0.41 17.90
CA PHE A 220 -7.78 0.61 17.41
C PHE A 220 -6.60 0.74 18.37
N ILE A 221 -5.39 0.62 17.84
CA ILE A 221 -4.14 0.81 18.56
C ILE A 221 -3.44 2.03 17.92
N GLY A 222 -3.63 3.20 18.50
CA GLY A 222 -3.06 4.45 18.04
C GLY A 222 -1.66 4.66 18.59
N SER A 223 -0.68 4.86 17.71
CA SER A 223 0.63 5.40 18.06
C SER A 223 0.55 6.91 17.98
N ASN A 224 0.16 7.53 19.09
CA ASN A 224 0.22 8.98 19.23
C ASN A 224 1.68 9.40 19.47
N THR A 225 1.95 10.70 19.33
CA THR A 225 3.33 11.21 19.46
C THR A 225 3.86 11.17 20.90
N ASP A 226 2.97 10.99 21.87
CA ASP A 226 3.21 11.01 23.31
C ASP A 226 2.74 9.75 24.04
N GLU A 227 1.82 8.98 23.46
CA GLU A 227 1.28 7.76 24.07
C GLU A 227 0.84 6.69 23.06
N VAL A 228 0.57 5.48 23.57
CA VAL A 228 -0.12 4.44 22.82
C VAL A 228 -1.55 4.35 23.34
N VAL A 229 -2.51 4.56 22.45
CA VAL A 229 -3.95 4.55 22.74
C VAL A 229 -4.54 3.22 22.31
N ILE A 230 -5.36 2.60 23.16
CA ILE A 230 -6.09 1.36 22.84
C ILE A 230 -7.58 1.63 23.03
N VAL A 231 -8.34 1.58 21.96
CA VAL A 231 -9.79 1.87 21.95
C VAL A 231 -10.54 0.71 21.32
N ASP A 232 -11.57 0.22 21.99
CA ASP A 232 -12.60 -0.58 21.34
C ASP A 232 -13.47 0.33 20.48
N ILE A 233 -13.37 0.17 19.17
CA ILE A 233 -14.12 0.94 18.18
C ILE A 233 -15.19 0.08 17.51
N THR A 234 -15.60 -1.05 18.09
CA THR A 234 -16.58 -1.96 17.49
C THR A 234 -17.88 -1.24 17.10
N ASP A 235 -18.36 -0.35 17.97
CA ASP A 235 -19.44 0.57 17.67
C ASP A 235 -18.90 1.81 16.95
N LYS A 236 -19.44 2.09 15.75
CA LYS A 236 -19.02 3.23 14.91
C LYS A 236 -19.78 4.51 15.23
N SER A 237 -20.83 4.45 16.07
CA SER A 237 -21.74 5.56 16.35
C SER A 237 -21.25 6.57 17.39
#